data_AF-A0A954IPR7-F1
#
_entry.id   AF-A0A954IPR7-F1
#
_cell.length_a   1.000
_cell.length_b   1.000
_cell.length_c   1.000
_cell.angle_alpha   90.00
_cell.angle_beta   90.00
_cell.angle_gamma   90.00
#
_symmetry.space_group_name_H-M   'P 1'
#
loop_
_entity.id
_entity.type
_entity.pdbx_description
1 polymer ?
#
loop_
_entity_poly.entity_id
_entity_poly.type
_entity_poly.pdbx_seq_one_letter_code
_entity_poly.pdbx_strand_id
1 'polypeptide(L)' 'IMPGEQRAYIVASVLASVTVIVTGMHDPSIARSMGFETAATIEDALERAVEITGKPATAAIVPHALTTLPIIPQKP' A
#
# COMPACT_ATOMS: atom_id res chain seq x y z
N ILE A 1 16.41 -20.41 -5.69
CA ILE A 1 15.61 -19.40 -4.96
C ILE A 1 16.58 -18.48 -4.26
N MET A 2 16.64 -17.21 -4.65
CA MET A 2 17.49 -16.21 -4.00
C MET A 2 16.85 -15.77 -2.67
N PRO A 3 17.64 -15.42 -1.64
CA PRO A 3 17.10 -14.85 -0.41
C PRO A 3 16.23 -13.62 -0.72
N GLY A 4 14.97 -13.64 -0.26
CA GLY A 4 14.03 -12.52 -0.45
C GLY A 4 13.20 -12.54 -1.73
N GLU A 5 13.47 -13.45 -2.66
CA GLU A 5 12.75 -13.58 -3.94
C GLU A 5 11.23 -13.72 -3.74
N GLN A 6 10.80 -14.56 -2.80
CA GLN A 6 9.39 -14.74 -2.50
C GLN A 6 8.71 -13.45 -2.04
N ARG A 7 9.38 -12.65 -1.19
CA ARG A 7 8.83 -11.37 -0.70
C ARG A 7 8.77 -10.35 -1.83
N ALA A 8 9.81 -10.28 -2.65
CA ALA A 8 9.84 -9.41 -3.82
C ALA A 8 8.70 -9.72 -4.80
N TYR A 9 8.44 -11.01 -5.05
CA TYR A 9 7.33 -11.45 -5.89
C TYR A 9 5.96 -11.02 -5.33
N ILE A 10 5.74 -11.18 -4.02
CA ILE A 10 4.49 -10.76 -3.36
C ILE A 10 4.31 -9.23 -3.49
N VAL A 11 5.36 -8.44 -3.20
CA VAL A 11 5.32 -6.98 -3.31
C VAL A 11 5.04 -6.54 -4.75
N ALA A 12 5.72 -7.14 -5.74
CA ALA A 12 5.49 -6.85 -7.14
C ALA A 12 4.05 -7.17 -7.58
N SER A 13 3.48 -8.28 -7.08
CA SER A 13 2.08 -8.66 -7.37
C SER A 13 1.08 -7.65 -6.84
N VAL A 14 1.34 -7.07 -5.66
CA VAL A 14 0.52 -5.99 -5.08
C VAL A 14 0.65 -4.72 -5.92
N LEU A 15 1.88 -4.26 -6.18
CA LEU A 15 2.15 -3.03 -6.94
C LEU A 15 1.63 -3.08 -8.38
N ALA A 16 1.50 -4.27 -8.96
CA ALA A 16 0.90 -4.45 -10.29
C ALA A 16 -0.61 -4.16 -10.33
N SER A 17 -1.30 -4.20 -9.18
CA SER A 17 -2.77 -4.08 -9.10
C SER A 17 -3.24 -2.82 -8.37
N VAL A 18 -2.44 -2.29 -7.44
CA VAL A 18 -2.81 -1.14 -6.61
C VAL A 18 -1.64 -0.17 -6.43
N THR A 19 -1.96 1.11 -6.24
CA THR A 19 -0.97 2.08 -5.78
C THR A 19 -0.75 1.93 -4.28
N VAL A 20 0.50 1.71 -3.87
CA VAL A 20 0.89 1.68 -2.46
C VAL A 20 1.63 2.97 -2.14
N ILE A 21 1.11 3.74 -1.17
CA ILE A 21 1.70 4.99 -0.70
C ILE A 21 2.33 4.73 0.68
N VAL A 22 3.63 4.98 0.82
CA VAL A 22 4.38 4.79 2.07
C VAL A 22 4.67 6.13 2.73
N THR A 23 4.46 6.24 4.04
CA THR A 23 4.71 7.45 4.83
C THR A 23 5.68 7.18 5.97
N GLY A 24 6.28 8.23 6.55
CA GLY A 24 7.15 8.12 7.72
C GLY A 24 8.53 7.48 7.48
N MET A 25 8.95 7.35 6.22
CA MET A 25 10.30 6.84 5.90
C MET A 25 11.37 7.91 6.11
N HIS A 26 12.50 7.50 6.70
CA HIS A 26 13.70 8.36 6.79
C HIS A 26 14.27 8.71 5.41
N ASP A 27 14.31 7.74 4.49
CA ASP A 27 14.70 7.95 3.09
C ASP A 27 13.63 7.41 2.14
N PRO A 28 12.70 8.27 1.68
CA PRO A 28 11.64 7.89 0.74
C PRO A 28 12.16 7.47 -0.64
N SER A 29 13.40 7.82 -1.01
CA SER A 29 13.94 7.52 -2.35
C SER A 29 14.07 6.01 -2.60
N ILE A 30 14.31 5.24 -1.53
CA ILE A 30 14.39 3.77 -1.57
C ILE A 30 13.03 3.17 -1.97
N ALA A 31 11.92 3.63 -1.38
CA ALA A 31 10.60 3.13 -1.74
C ALA A 31 10.21 3.53 -3.17
N ARG A 32 10.53 4.77 -3.59
CA ARG A 32 10.27 5.24 -4.95
C ARG A 32 11.00 4.41 -6.00
N SER A 33 12.26 4.03 -5.75
CA SER A 33 13.03 3.21 -6.69
C SER A 33 12.47 1.79 -6.86
N MET A 34 11.62 1.34 -5.94
CA MET A 34 10.93 0.05 -5.97
C MET A 34 9.49 0.12 -6.49
N GLY A 35 9.03 1.29 -6.95
CA GLY A 35 7.69 1.47 -7.54
C GLY A 35 6.58 1.87 -6.57
N PHE A 36 6.91 2.23 -5.33
CA PHE A 36 5.96 2.80 -4.38
C PHE A 36 5.79 4.30 -4.60
N GLU A 37 4.60 4.82 -4.33
CA GLU A 37 4.42 6.24 -4.06
C GLU A 37 4.80 6.54 -2.59
N THR A 38 5.14 7.79 -2.29
CA THR A 38 5.51 8.19 -0.93
C THR A 38 4.90 9.53 -0.59
N ALA A 39 4.49 9.71 0.66
CA ALA A 39 4.04 11.00 1.16
C ALA A 39 4.70 11.35 2.51
N ALA A 40 4.73 12.63 2.86
CA ALA A 40 5.36 13.08 4.10
C ALA A 40 4.49 12.76 5.32
N THR A 41 3.18 12.96 5.19
CA THR A 41 2.19 12.71 6.24
C THR A 41 1.11 11.72 5.79
N ILE A 42 0.30 11.23 6.74
CA ILE A 42 -0.84 10.36 6.42
C ILE A 42 -1.90 11.16 5.67
N GLU A 43 -2.08 12.43 6.01
CA GLU A 43 -2.99 13.37 5.37
C GLU A 43 -2.66 13.52 3.88
N ASP A 44 -1.38 13.77 3.56
CA ASP A 44 -0.91 13.85 2.17
C ASP A 44 -1.15 12.54 1.41
N ALA A 45 -0.93 11.40 2.06
CA ALA A 45 -1.17 10.09 1.46
C ALA A 45 -2.66 9.83 1.19
N LEU A 46 -3.54 10.26 2.10
CA LEU A 46 -4.98 10.11 1.94
C LEU A 46 -5.53 11.05 0.86
N GLU A 47 -5.06 12.29 0.78
CA GLU A 47 -5.40 13.21 -0.31
C GLU A 47 -5.03 12.59 -1.65
N ARG A 48 -3.79 12.10 -1.76
CA ARG A 48 -3.30 11.42 -2.97
C ARG A 48 -4.12 10.15 -3.30
N ALA A 49 -4.47 9.35 -2.30
CA ALA A 49 -5.30 8.16 -2.51
C ALA A 49 -6.71 8.52 -3.04
N VAL A 50 -7.30 9.62 -2.57
CA VAL A 50 -8.61 10.11 -3.05
C VAL A 50 -8.52 10.62 -4.48
N GLU A 51 -7.42 11.28 -4.88
CA GLU A 51 -7.20 11.67 -6.27
C GLU A 51 -7.15 10.46 -7.21
N ILE A 52 -6.50 9.37 -6.79
CA ILE A 52 -6.36 8.14 -7.58
C ILE A 52 -7.68 7.37 -7.67
N THR A 53 -8.41 7.26 -6.54
CA THR A 53 -9.61 6.41 -6.44
C THR A 53 -10.89 7.11 -6.87
N GLY A 54 -10.93 8.45 -6.86
CA GLY A 54 -12.10 9.24 -7.17
C GLY A 54 -13.13 9.32 -6.03
N LYS A 55 -14.15 10.18 -6.20
CA LYS A 55 -15.19 10.41 -5.19
C LYS A 55 -16.55 9.83 -5.61
N PRO A 56 -17.34 9.26 -4.68
CA PRO A 56 -17.06 9.13 -3.25
C PRO A 56 -16.06 8.00 -2.94
N ALA A 57 -15.07 8.28 -2.09
CA ALA A 57 -14.09 7.29 -1.63
C ALA A 57 -14.50 6.74 -0.25
N THR A 58 -14.25 5.45 -0.03
CA THR A 58 -14.38 4.80 1.28
C THR A 58 -13.05 4.18 1.69
N ALA A 59 -12.84 4.00 2.99
CA ALA A 59 -11.60 3.45 3.52
C ALA A 59 -11.88 2.29 4.47
N ALA A 60 -11.10 1.22 4.35
CA ALA A 60 -10.99 0.17 5.35
C ALA A 60 -9.71 0.42 6.16
N ILE A 61 -9.85 0.59 7.48
CA ILE A 61 -8.72 0.88 8.37
C ILE A 61 -8.33 -0.39 9.12
N VAL A 62 -7.05 -0.76 9.03
CA VAL A 62 -6.45 -1.91 9.74
C VAL A 62 -5.34 -1.38 10.67
N PRO A 63 -5.63 -1.08 11.95
CA PRO A 63 -4.64 -0.47 12.86
C PRO A 63 -3.43 -1.38 13.14
N HIS A 64 -3.60 -2.70 13.06
CA HIS A 64 -2.58 -3.70 13.38
C HIS A 64 -2.46 -4.74 12.26
N ALA A 65 -1.85 -4.36 11.14
CA ALA A 65 -1.78 -5.18 9.92
C ALA A 65 -1.12 -6.55 10.11
N LEU A 66 -0.13 -6.67 11.01
CA LEU A 66 0.60 -7.93 11.21
C LEU A 66 -0.20 -8.99 12.01
N THR A 67 -1.22 -8.57 12.76
CA THR A 67 -2.04 -9.45 13.61
C THR A 67 -3.50 -9.49 13.17
N THR A 68 -3.81 -8.94 11.99
CA THR A 68 -5.18 -8.89 11.46
C THR A 68 -5.25 -9.73 10.19
N LEU A 69 -6.17 -10.68 10.14
CA LEU A 69 -6.49 -11.43 8.94
C LEU A 69 -7.78 -10.85 8.32
N PRO A 70 -7.70 -10.08 7.23
CA PRO A 70 -8.90 -9.58 6.55
C PRO A 70 -9.65 -10.74 5.89
N ILE A 71 -10.94 -10.86 6.19
CA ILE A 71 -11.82 -11.87 5.57
C ILE A 71 -12.76 -11.13 4.63
N ILE A 72 -12.73 -11.49 3.34
CA ILE A 72 -13.68 -10.97 2.36
C ILE A 72 -14.85 -11.97 2.30
N PRO A 73 -16.06 -11.60 2.76
CA PRO A 73 -17.22 -12.48 2.61
C PRO A 73 -17.49 -12.70 1.12
N GLN A 74 -17.70 -13.96 0.72
CA GLN A 74 -18.15 -14.27 -0.63
C GLN A 74 -19.52 -13.62 -0.86
N LYS A 75 -19.69 -12.96 -2.01
CA LYS A 75 -21.01 -12.46 -2.42
C LYS A 75 -21.93 -13.69 -2.63
N PRO A 76 -23.18 -13.68 -2.13
CA PRO A 76 -24.09 -14.80 -2.34
C PRO A 76 -24.36 -15.06 -3.83
#